data_AF-A0A914RLQ1-F1
#
_entry.id   AF-A0A914RLQ1-F1
#
_cell.length_a   1.000
_cell.length_b   1.000
_cell.length_c   1.000
_cell.angle_alpha   90.00
_cell.angle_beta   90.00
_cell.angle_gamma   90.00
#
_symmetry.space_group_name_H-M   'P 1'
#
loop_
_entity.id
_entity.type
_entity.pdbx_description
1 polymer ?
#
loop_
_entity_poly.entity_id
_entity_poly.type
_entity_poly.pdbx_seq_one_letter_code
_entity_poly.pdbx_strand_id
1 'polypeptide(L)'
;MGIRKFIIRTFGICEFFRDVNSFTKQPAWGGESSLSEVTSVQLEFRDISRIINNSTYEDLTFATSKHIHNIGCKHYDGLCGMFVNPKTGQFRGKLESCYFSGYQLRDDYNKSMNAMERHLVRQSEPNKLTFVGEILPGGSYSPKMVKLYLLFERFVVRVFSWCSIPFAPLDAHCLLRPEAIEAWFYLYRATGDKIYQEWGWKAFKALEKHAKVEYGYSSVVNVKRIPVSYRDMMESFFLSETLKYLYLLLADDQSEIPLDRFVFNTEGHPLPIYDH
;
A
#
# COMPACT_ATOMS: atom_id res chain seq x y z
N MET A 1 -12.98 -6.51 -27.77
CA MET A 1 -13.21 -7.95 -27.51
C MET A 1 -11.99 -8.69 -26.94
N GLY A 2 -10.75 -8.15 -27.05
CA GLY A 2 -9.52 -8.76 -26.51
C GLY A 2 -9.28 -8.59 -25.00
N ILE A 3 -9.53 -7.41 -24.42
CA ILE A 3 -9.29 -7.13 -22.98
C ILE A 3 -10.23 -7.96 -22.07
N ARG A 4 -11.51 -8.11 -22.47
CA ARG A 4 -12.49 -8.94 -21.74
C ARG A 4 -12.05 -10.40 -21.57
N LYS A 5 -11.36 -10.98 -22.57
CA LYS A 5 -10.85 -12.37 -22.50
C LYS A 5 -9.49 -12.48 -21.78
N PHE A 6 -8.74 -11.39 -21.69
CA PHE A 6 -7.42 -11.36 -21.06
C PHE A 6 -7.52 -11.41 -19.54
N ILE A 7 -8.40 -10.57 -18.98
CA ILE A 7 -8.60 -10.48 -17.53
C ILE A 7 -9.26 -11.77 -17.01
N ILE A 8 -10.37 -12.22 -17.59
CA ILE A 8 -11.14 -13.38 -17.11
C ILE A 8 -10.33 -14.69 -17.10
N ARG A 9 -9.31 -14.84 -17.96
CA ARG A 9 -8.43 -16.02 -17.96
C ARG A 9 -7.53 -16.13 -16.72
N THR A 10 -7.39 -15.05 -15.96
CA THR A 10 -6.65 -14.98 -14.69
C THR A 10 -7.53 -15.32 -13.48
N PHE A 11 -8.82 -15.60 -13.67
CA PHE A 11 -9.77 -15.84 -12.58
C PHE A 11 -10.50 -17.18 -12.74
N GLY A 12 -9.73 -18.26 -12.85
CA GLY A 12 -10.26 -19.59 -12.52
C GLY A 12 -10.51 -19.67 -11.01
N ILE A 13 -11.44 -20.52 -10.58
CA ILE A 13 -11.78 -20.74 -9.16
C ILE A 13 -10.48 -20.95 -8.35
N CYS A 14 -10.06 -19.93 -7.59
CA CYS A 14 -8.81 -19.82 -6.82
C CYS A 14 -7.48 -19.57 -7.58
N GLU A 15 -7.45 -19.51 -8.92
CA GLU A 15 -6.21 -19.37 -9.68
C GLU A 15 -5.84 -17.92 -10.00
N PHE A 16 -5.45 -17.13 -9.00
CA PHE A 16 -4.89 -15.81 -9.27
C PHE A 16 -3.41 -15.95 -9.65
N PHE A 17 -3.06 -15.78 -10.93
CA PHE A 17 -1.67 -15.82 -11.37
C PHE A 17 -1.03 -14.43 -11.36
N ARG A 18 0.18 -14.38 -10.79
CA ARG A 18 0.99 -13.17 -10.62
C ARG A 18 1.28 -12.43 -11.93
N ASP A 19 1.64 -13.19 -12.97
CA ASP A 19 1.92 -12.64 -14.31
C ASP A 19 0.96 -13.25 -15.33
N VAL A 20 0.45 -12.40 -16.23
CA VAL A 20 -0.45 -12.82 -17.31
C VAL A 20 0.22 -12.51 -18.65
N ASN A 21 0.70 -13.55 -19.33
CA ASN A 21 1.11 -13.43 -20.72
C ASN A 21 -0.10 -13.63 -21.64
N SER A 22 -0.28 -12.75 -22.62
CA SER A 22 -1.33 -12.88 -23.65
C SER A 22 -1.25 -14.20 -24.43
N PHE A 23 -0.11 -14.90 -24.37
CA PHE A 23 0.18 -16.15 -25.09
C PHE A 23 0.65 -17.33 -24.22
N THR A 24 0.15 -17.47 -22.97
CA THR A 24 0.27 -18.64 -22.08
C THR A 24 1.44 -18.70 -21.09
N LYS A 25 1.10 -19.27 -19.93
CA LYS A 25 1.89 -19.80 -18.79
C LYS A 25 2.25 -18.86 -17.65
N GLN A 26 2.19 -19.46 -16.45
CA GLN A 26 2.72 -18.98 -15.18
C GLN A 26 4.21 -18.63 -15.32
N PRO A 27 4.70 -17.63 -14.56
CA PRO A 27 6.11 -17.30 -14.52
C PRO A 27 6.97 -18.46 -13.96
N ALA A 28 8.23 -18.52 -14.37
CA ALA A 28 9.16 -19.61 -14.02
C ALA A 28 9.65 -19.58 -12.55
N TRP A 29 9.36 -18.52 -11.81
CA TRP A 29 9.97 -18.19 -10.52
C TRP A 29 8.97 -18.29 -9.36
N GLY A 30 8.43 -19.49 -9.15
CA GLY A 30 7.50 -19.80 -8.05
C GLY A 30 6.04 -19.78 -8.46
N GLY A 31 5.29 -20.80 -8.02
CA GLY A 31 3.86 -20.96 -8.34
C GLY A 31 2.93 -20.40 -7.28
N GLU A 32 3.41 -19.56 -6.36
CA GLU A 32 2.64 -18.91 -5.30
C GLU A 32 2.38 -17.44 -5.68
N SER A 33 1.26 -16.88 -5.23
CA SER A 33 0.85 -15.49 -5.52
C SER A 33 0.95 -14.65 -4.25
N SER A 34 1.32 -13.37 -4.38
CA SER A 34 1.35 -12.47 -3.22
C SER A 34 -0.07 -12.20 -2.74
N LEU A 35 -0.28 -12.20 -1.42
CA LEU A 35 -1.60 -11.94 -0.87
C LEU A 35 -2.09 -10.54 -1.26
N SER A 36 -1.23 -9.54 -1.13
CA SER A 36 -1.52 -8.16 -1.55
C SER A 36 -1.91 -8.03 -3.03
N GLU A 37 -1.31 -8.81 -3.93
CA GLU A 37 -1.63 -8.78 -5.36
C GLU A 37 -3.06 -9.27 -5.63
N VAL A 38 -3.52 -10.31 -4.90
CA VAL A 38 -4.85 -10.90 -5.11
C VAL A 38 -5.96 -10.21 -4.33
N THR A 39 -5.61 -9.41 -3.30
CA THR A 39 -6.54 -8.71 -2.40
C THR A 39 -6.61 -7.21 -2.60
N SER A 40 -5.93 -6.66 -3.61
CA SER A 40 -5.92 -5.22 -3.91
C SER A 40 -6.49 -4.86 -5.28
N VAL A 41 -7.30 -5.75 -5.89
CA VAL A 41 -7.95 -5.52 -7.20
C VAL A 41 -9.47 -5.39 -7.13
N GLN A 42 -10.03 -5.57 -5.94
CA GLN A 42 -11.47 -5.72 -5.70
C GLN A 42 -12.21 -4.42 -6.01
N LEU A 43 -11.61 -3.26 -5.73
CA LEU A 43 -12.24 -1.97 -5.95
C LEU A 43 -12.43 -1.69 -7.44
N GLU A 44 -11.40 -1.92 -8.25
CA GLU A 44 -11.37 -1.68 -9.68
C GLU A 44 -12.34 -2.62 -10.41
N PHE A 45 -12.34 -3.90 -10.07
CA PHE A 45 -13.19 -4.89 -10.72
C PHE A 45 -14.66 -4.68 -10.38
N ARG A 46 -14.94 -4.31 -9.13
CA ARG A 46 -16.30 -3.94 -8.70
C ARG A 46 -16.79 -2.69 -9.42
N ASP A 47 -15.95 -1.67 -9.55
CA ASP A 47 -16.31 -0.45 -10.28
C ASP A 47 -16.57 -0.73 -11.77
N ILE A 48 -15.70 -1.53 -12.42
CA ILE A 48 -15.90 -2.00 -13.80
C ILE A 48 -17.23 -2.74 -13.92
N SER A 49 -17.54 -3.67 -13.02
CA SER A 49 -18.79 -4.44 -13.01
C SER A 49 -20.03 -3.55 -12.98
N ARG A 50 -19.99 -2.46 -12.20
CA ARG A 50 -21.07 -1.48 -12.10
C ARG A 50 -21.22 -0.67 -13.38
N ILE A 51 -20.13 -0.15 -13.93
CA ILE A 51 -20.14 0.68 -15.15
C ILE A 51 -20.68 -0.10 -16.35
N ILE A 52 -20.27 -1.37 -16.50
CA ILE A 52 -20.67 -2.19 -17.66
C ILE A 52 -21.95 -3.00 -17.42
N ASN A 53 -22.55 -2.89 -16.23
CA ASN A 53 -23.68 -3.70 -15.77
C ASN A 53 -23.47 -5.22 -15.96
N ASN A 54 -22.34 -5.74 -15.48
CA ASN A 54 -21.99 -7.16 -15.53
C ASN A 54 -21.25 -7.57 -14.26
N SER A 55 -21.88 -8.41 -13.43
CA SER A 55 -21.33 -8.84 -12.13
C SER A 55 -20.10 -9.75 -12.24
N THR A 56 -19.77 -10.27 -13.43
CA THR A 56 -18.68 -11.26 -13.60
C THR A 56 -17.37 -10.82 -12.94
N TYR A 57 -16.95 -9.57 -13.08
CA TYR A 57 -15.66 -9.08 -12.54
C TYR A 57 -15.68 -8.96 -11.02
N GLU A 58 -16.77 -8.44 -10.46
CA GLU A 58 -17.03 -8.38 -9.02
C GLU A 58 -17.11 -9.78 -8.42
N ASP A 59 -17.90 -10.68 -9.00
CA ASP A 59 -18.10 -12.05 -8.49
C ASP A 59 -16.78 -12.82 -8.41
N LEU A 60 -15.92 -12.67 -9.43
CA LEU A 60 -14.61 -13.32 -9.49
C LEU A 60 -13.66 -12.79 -8.41
N THR A 61 -13.56 -11.48 -8.23
CA THR A 61 -12.66 -10.88 -7.23
C THR A 61 -13.17 -11.06 -5.80
N PHE A 62 -14.49 -11.03 -5.61
CA PHE A 62 -15.13 -11.25 -4.32
C PHE A 62 -15.03 -12.71 -3.87
N ALA A 63 -15.06 -13.68 -4.79
CA ALA A 63 -14.82 -15.09 -4.47
C ALA A 63 -13.45 -15.29 -3.79
N THR A 64 -12.41 -14.59 -4.24
CA THR A 64 -11.08 -14.62 -3.61
C THR A 64 -11.11 -14.09 -2.19
N SER A 65 -11.75 -12.94 -1.95
CA SER A 65 -11.89 -12.36 -0.60
C SER A 65 -12.68 -13.29 0.32
N LYS A 66 -13.77 -13.89 -0.17
CA LYS A 66 -14.56 -14.86 0.58
C LYS A 66 -13.78 -16.12 0.93
N HIS A 67 -12.95 -16.60 0.02
CA HIS A 67 -12.07 -17.75 0.26
C HIS A 67 -11.06 -17.46 1.38
N ILE A 68 -10.41 -16.30 1.33
CA ILE A 68 -9.46 -15.87 2.38
C ILE A 68 -10.15 -15.73 3.74
N HIS A 69 -11.33 -15.09 3.78
CA HIS A 69 -12.15 -14.98 4.97
C HIS A 69 -12.45 -16.36 5.58
N ASN A 70 -12.87 -17.32 4.75
CA ASN A 70 -13.26 -18.66 5.20
C ASN A 70 -12.09 -19.49 5.73
N ILE A 71 -10.89 -19.37 5.15
CA ILE A 71 -9.70 -20.05 5.70
C ILE A 71 -9.43 -19.55 7.11
N GLY A 72 -9.54 -18.24 7.31
CA GLY A 72 -9.30 -17.57 8.57
C GLY A 72 -7.81 -17.58 8.91
N CYS A 73 -7.25 -16.39 9.15
CA CYS A 73 -5.84 -16.22 9.45
C CYS A 73 -5.53 -16.51 10.93
N LYS A 74 -5.67 -17.79 11.31
CA LYS A 74 -5.76 -18.24 12.71
C LYS A 74 -4.45 -18.20 13.50
N HIS A 75 -3.29 -18.25 12.84
CA HIS A 75 -2.01 -18.38 13.56
C HIS A 75 -1.63 -17.15 14.39
N TYR A 76 -2.13 -15.97 14.04
CA TYR A 76 -1.83 -14.72 14.74
C TYR A 76 -3.07 -13.82 14.81
N ASP A 77 -4.16 -14.37 15.33
CA ASP A 77 -5.40 -13.65 15.67
C ASP A 77 -6.02 -12.80 14.55
N GLY A 78 -5.68 -13.03 13.27
CA GLY A 78 -6.11 -12.20 12.15
C GLY A 78 -5.02 -11.88 11.14
N LEU A 79 -3.73 -11.98 11.49
CA LEU A 79 -2.65 -11.73 10.53
C LEU A 79 -2.45 -12.93 9.60
N CYS A 80 -2.48 -12.66 8.29
CA CYS A 80 -2.40 -13.68 7.24
C CYS A 80 -0.97 -13.87 6.73
N GLY A 81 -0.67 -15.02 6.13
CA GLY A 81 0.61 -15.22 5.44
C GLY A 81 0.68 -14.40 4.14
N MET A 82 1.87 -13.93 3.80
CA MET A 82 2.18 -13.05 2.66
C MET A 82 1.95 -13.72 1.31
N PHE A 83 1.99 -15.04 1.23
CA PHE A 83 1.76 -15.78 -0.01
C PHE A 83 0.55 -16.70 0.10
N VAL A 84 -0.17 -16.83 -1.01
CA VAL A 84 -1.25 -17.79 -1.18
C VAL A 84 -0.92 -18.71 -2.35
N ASN A 85 -1.13 -20.01 -2.16
CA ASN A 85 -0.98 -20.98 -3.23
C ASN A 85 -2.23 -20.92 -4.14
N PRO A 86 -2.11 -20.59 -5.44
CA PRO A 86 -3.26 -20.45 -6.34
C PRO A 86 -3.95 -21.78 -6.66
N LYS A 87 -3.32 -22.94 -6.40
CA LYS A 87 -3.94 -24.26 -6.63
C LYS A 87 -4.71 -24.77 -5.42
N THR A 88 -4.13 -24.61 -4.22
CA THR A 88 -4.73 -25.13 -2.98
C THR A 88 -5.48 -24.05 -2.20
N GLY A 89 -5.24 -22.78 -2.51
CA GLY A 89 -5.76 -21.62 -1.81
C GLY A 89 -5.18 -21.41 -0.42
N GLN A 90 -4.13 -22.15 -0.01
CA GLN A 90 -3.57 -22.11 1.34
C GLN A 90 -2.45 -21.06 1.50
N PHE A 91 -2.29 -20.51 2.71
CA PHE A 91 -1.28 -19.49 3.01
C PHE A 91 0.13 -20.06 3.28
N ARG A 92 1.16 -19.25 3.00
CA ARG A 92 2.56 -19.49 3.34
C ARG A 92 3.32 -18.17 3.53
N GLY A 93 4.42 -18.17 4.28
CA GLY A 93 5.35 -17.02 4.35
C GLY A 93 5.22 -16.15 5.61
N LYS A 94 5.79 -14.94 5.56
CA LYS A 94 5.74 -13.91 6.62
C LYS A 94 4.31 -13.39 6.80
N LEU A 95 4.00 -12.74 7.91
CA LEU A 95 2.66 -12.19 8.14
C LEU A 95 2.50 -10.81 7.49
N GLU A 96 1.33 -10.57 6.88
CA GLU A 96 0.91 -9.28 6.34
C GLU A 96 -0.47 -8.87 6.84
N SER A 97 -0.73 -7.57 6.83
CA SER A 97 -2.05 -6.98 7.08
C SER A 97 -2.87 -7.03 5.80
N CYS A 98 -4.11 -7.50 5.88
CA CYS A 98 -4.99 -7.61 4.72
C CYS A 98 -5.93 -6.40 4.63
N TYR A 99 -6.06 -5.84 3.43
CA TYR A 99 -7.08 -4.84 3.12
C TYR A 99 -8.28 -5.51 2.47
N PHE A 100 -9.47 -5.28 3.01
CA PHE A 100 -10.72 -5.76 2.43
C PHE A 100 -11.85 -4.72 2.62
N SER A 101 -12.73 -4.51 1.63
CA SER A 101 -13.83 -3.51 1.69
C SER A 101 -15.24 -4.11 1.53
N GLY A 102 -16.03 -4.15 2.62
CA GLY A 102 -17.40 -4.72 2.72
C GLY A 102 -17.81 -5.08 4.16
N TYR A 103 -19.05 -5.48 4.44
CA TYR A 103 -19.54 -5.72 5.82
C TYR A 103 -18.82 -6.88 6.55
N GLN A 104 -18.66 -8.05 5.91
CA GLN A 104 -17.84 -9.16 6.46
C GLN A 104 -16.35 -8.78 6.54
N LEU A 105 -15.93 -7.87 5.67
CA LEU A 105 -14.56 -7.43 5.50
C LEU A 105 -14.14 -6.39 6.54
N ARG A 106 -15.10 -5.63 7.08
CA ARG A 106 -14.88 -4.73 8.22
C ARG A 106 -14.51 -5.49 9.49
N ASP A 107 -15.12 -6.65 9.72
CA ASP A 107 -14.81 -7.49 10.87
C ASP A 107 -13.41 -8.08 10.75
N ASP A 108 -13.03 -8.56 9.56
CA ASP A 108 -11.67 -9.03 9.28
C ASP A 108 -10.64 -7.91 9.43
N TYR A 109 -10.95 -6.69 8.98
CA TYR A 109 -10.11 -5.51 9.16
C TYR A 109 -9.92 -5.20 10.65
N ASN A 110 -10.99 -5.08 11.42
CA ASN A 110 -10.92 -4.80 12.86
C ASN A 110 -10.13 -5.88 13.60
N LYS A 111 -10.33 -7.15 13.23
CA LYS A 111 -9.60 -8.28 13.79
C LYS A 111 -8.10 -8.18 13.48
N SER A 112 -7.75 -7.84 12.23
CA SER A 112 -6.36 -7.66 11.79
C SER A 112 -5.68 -6.48 12.49
N MET A 113 -6.38 -5.37 12.68
CA MET A 113 -5.88 -4.20 13.41
C MET A 113 -5.60 -4.53 14.88
N ASN A 114 -6.53 -5.22 15.55
CA ASN A 114 -6.33 -5.68 16.93
C ASN A 114 -5.13 -6.64 17.03
N ALA A 115 -4.96 -7.54 16.06
CA ALA A 115 -3.84 -8.45 16.02
C ALA A 115 -2.50 -7.71 15.77
N MET A 116 -2.49 -6.72 14.87
CA MET A 116 -1.33 -5.87 14.60
C MET A 116 -0.89 -5.13 15.87
N GLU A 117 -1.82 -4.50 16.59
CA GLU A 117 -1.53 -3.79 17.84
C GLU A 117 -0.92 -4.71 18.90
N ARG A 118 -1.45 -5.93 19.06
CA ARG A 118 -0.94 -6.89 20.04
C ARG A 118 0.42 -7.45 19.65
N HIS A 119 0.59 -7.85 18.40
CA HIS A 119 1.69 -8.69 17.98
C HIS A 119 2.85 -7.91 17.36
N LEU A 120 2.55 -6.84 16.63
CA LEU A 120 3.52 -6.14 15.77
C LEU A 120 3.93 -4.75 16.27
N VAL A 121 3.10 -4.07 17.06
CA VAL A 121 3.40 -2.70 17.52
C VAL A 121 4.41 -2.69 18.67
N ARG A 122 5.47 -1.88 18.55
CA ARG A 122 6.47 -1.62 19.60
C ARG A 122 6.84 -0.14 19.64
N GLN A 123 7.62 0.25 20.66
CA GLN A 123 8.18 1.61 20.77
C GLN A 123 9.70 1.58 20.60
N SER A 124 10.23 2.60 19.93
CA SER A 124 11.66 2.79 19.73
C SER A 124 12.32 3.47 20.93
N GLU A 125 13.63 3.30 21.09
CA GLU A 125 14.43 4.03 22.06
C GLU A 125 15.37 5.03 21.36
N PRO A 126 15.64 6.21 21.95
CA PRO A 126 15.11 6.73 23.23
C PRO A 126 13.78 7.49 23.09
N ASN A 127 13.35 7.77 21.86
CA ASN A 127 12.26 8.73 21.60
C ASN A 127 10.84 8.15 21.77
N LYS A 128 10.71 6.87 22.13
CA LYS A 128 9.44 6.16 22.32
C LYS A 128 8.48 6.25 21.13
N LEU A 129 9.02 6.34 19.90
CA LEU A 129 8.19 6.39 18.70
C LEU A 129 7.59 5.01 18.44
N THR A 130 6.27 4.96 18.29
CA THR A 130 5.53 3.76 17.92
C THR A 130 5.89 3.32 16.51
N PHE A 131 6.14 2.03 16.31
CA PHE A 131 6.42 1.44 15.01
C PHE A 131 5.84 0.02 14.93
N VAL A 132 5.52 -0.42 13.71
CA VAL A 132 5.06 -1.76 13.38
C VAL A 132 6.24 -2.57 12.84
N GLY A 133 6.61 -3.65 13.53
CA GLY A 133 7.63 -4.60 13.07
C GLY A 133 7.05 -5.78 12.30
N GLU A 134 7.87 -6.79 12.05
CA GLU A 134 7.50 -8.02 11.36
C GLU A 134 7.70 -9.25 12.26
N ILE A 135 6.91 -10.30 12.04
CA ILE A 135 7.13 -11.62 12.64
C ILE A 135 7.74 -12.54 11.57
N LEU A 136 8.91 -13.09 11.89
CA LEU A 136 9.64 -13.99 11.01
C LEU A 136 9.09 -15.43 11.12
N PRO A 137 9.31 -16.27 10.09
CA PRO A 137 9.01 -17.70 10.19
C PRO A 137 9.72 -18.30 11.41
N GLY A 138 8.94 -18.92 12.31
CA GLY A 138 9.42 -19.39 13.62
C GLY A 138 9.00 -18.54 14.82
N GLY A 139 8.28 -17.44 14.60
CA GLY A 139 7.66 -16.63 15.67
C GLY A 139 8.56 -15.53 16.25
N SER A 140 9.78 -15.38 15.74
CA SER A 140 10.70 -14.33 16.18
C SER A 140 10.28 -12.96 15.67
N TYR A 141 10.25 -11.97 16.57
CA TYR A 141 9.98 -10.58 16.21
C TYR A 141 11.21 -9.91 15.60
N SER A 142 11.01 -9.14 14.54
CA SER A 142 12.03 -8.31 13.90
C SER A 142 11.55 -6.85 13.90
N PRO A 143 12.39 -5.90 14.38
CA PRO A 143 12.02 -4.48 14.39
C PRO A 143 12.12 -3.81 13.01
N LYS A 144 12.30 -4.59 11.94
CA LYS A 144 12.37 -4.07 10.58
C LYS A 144 10.99 -3.63 10.12
N MET A 145 10.87 -2.36 9.76
CA MET A 145 9.69 -1.78 9.13
C MET A 145 9.96 -1.57 7.64
N VAL A 146 9.02 -1.99 6.79
CA VAL A 146 9.05 -1.66 5.37
C VAL A 146 8.55 -0.23 5.20
N LYS A 147 9.18 0.52 4.30
CA LYS A 147 8.86 1.94 4.00
C LYS A 147 7.37 2.19 3.69
N LEU A 148 6.63 1.15 3.31
CA LEU A 148 5.19 1.13 3.09
C LEU A 148 4.35 1.42 4.36
N TYR A 149 4.86 1.11 5.56
CA TYR A 149 4.11 1.20 6.83
C TYR A 149 4.34 2.49 7.61
N LEU A 150 4.85 3.55 6.97
CA LEU A 150 5.21 4.79 7.66
C LEU A 150 3.98 5.63 8.04
N LEU A 151 3.31 5.23 9.12
CA LEU A 151 2.42 6.08 9.91
C LEU A 151 3.17 6.56 11.16
N PHE A 152 3.01 7.85 11.48
CA PHE A 152 3.18 8.55 12.77
C PHE A 152 4.02 9.85 12.78
N GLU A 153 3.27 10.91 13.07
CA GLU A 153 3.47 12.18 13.81
C GLU A 153 4.82 12.92 13.94
N ARG A 154 5.99 12.39 13.60
CA ARG A 154 7.24 13.18 13.74
C ARG A 154 8.29 12.93 12.66
N PHE A 155 7.94 12.19 11.62
CA PHE A 155 8.92 11.69 10.66
C PHE A 155 9.51 12.79 9.75
N VAL A 156 8.78 13.86 9.44
CA VAL A 156 9.21 14.83 8.41
C VAL A 156 10.41 15.68 8.79
N VAL A 157 10.60 15.96 10.07
CA VAL A 157 11.71 16.85 10.47
C VAL A 157 13.06 16.11 10.47
N ARG A 158 13.09 14.77 10.35
CA ARG A 158 14.32 13.97 10.46
C ARG A 158 14.63 13.01 9.31
N VAL A 159 13.83 12.92 8.25
CA VAL A 159 14.21 12.17 7.03
C VAL A 159 15.54 12.67 6.42
N PHE A 160 15.94 13.91 6.70
CA PHE A 160 17.23 14.48 6.31
C PHE A 160 18.22 14.73 7.46
N SER A 161 17.93 14.32 8.71
CA SER A 161 18.81 14.59 9.85
C SER A 161 18.79 13.50 10.95
N TRP A 162 19.87 12.72 10.95
CA TRP A 162 20.46 11.94 12.05
C TRP A 162 19.98 10.51 12.40
N CYS A 163 20.97 9.60 12.30
CA CYS A 163 21.55 8.71 13.32
C CYS A 163 20.64 8.07 14.39
N SER A 164 20.91 6.78 14.64
CA SER A 164 20.46 5.93 15.77
C SER A 164 19.28 4.97 15.55
N ILE A 165 18.95 4.64 14.31
CA ILE A 165 18.41 3.31 13.97
C ILE A 165 19.37 2.73 12.93
N PRO A 166 19.87 1.49 13.05
CA PRO A 166 20.66 0.87 12.01
C PRO A 166 19.76 0.61 10.79
N PHE A 167 19.50 1.65 10.00
CA PHE A 167 19.09 1.49 8.62
C PHE A 167 20.24 0.75 7.93
N ALA A 168 19.96 -0.43 7.39
CA ALA A 168 20.93 -1.12 6.55
C ALA A 168 21.39 -0.14 5.45
N PRO A 169 22.71 -0.03 5.17
CA PRO A 169 23.24 0.90 4.17
C PRO A 169 22.58 0.81 2.79
N LEU A 170 21.96 -0.34 2.47
CA LEU A 170 21.25 -0.61 1.22
C LEU A 170 19.87 0.06 1.09
N ASP A 171 19.25 0.49 2.20
CA ASP A 171 17.88 1.01 2.21
C ASP A 171 17.81 2.55 2.15
N ALA A 172 18.93 3.23 1.89
CA ALA A 172 19.02 4.69 1.87
C ALA A 172 18.46 5.36 0.59
N HIS A 173 17.79 4.60 -0.28
CA HIS A 173 17.29 5.10 -1.55
C HIS A 173 15.91 5.76 -1.41
N CYS A 174 15.62 6.76 -2.25
CA CYS A 174 14.32 7.40 -2.34
C CYS A 174 13.76 7.22 -3.76
N LEU A 175 12.67 6.46 -3.88
CA LEU A 175 11.98 6.23 -5.15
C LEU A 175 10.81 7.19 -5.36
N LEU A 176 10.76 8.28 -4.58
CA LEU A 176 9.66 9.25 -4.63
C LEU A 176 8.30 8.62 -4.28
N ARG A 177 8.29 7.72 -3.28
CA ARG A 177 7.08 6.97 -2.90
C ARG A 177 6.08 7.82 -2.10
N PRO A 178 4.76 7.56 -2.22
CA PRO A 178 3.72 8.45 -1.73
C PRO A 178 3.26 8.21 -0.29
N GLU A 179 3.59 7.07 0.32
CA GLU A 179 2.81 6.50 1.44
C GLU A 179 2.77 7.43 2.68
N ALA A 180 3.87 8.14 2.94
CA ALA A 180 3.92 9.10 4.05
C ALA A 180 3.04 10.34 3.79
N ILE A 181 3.01 10.83 2.55
CA ILE A 181 2.20 12.00 2.15
C ILE A 181 0.72 11.63 2.12
N GLU A 182 0.40 10.43 1.61
CA GLU A 182 -0.94 9.85 1.66
C GLU A 182 -1.46 9.79 3.12
N ALA A 183 -0.66 9.27 4.05
CA ALA A 183 -1.03 9.23 5.45
C ALA A 183 -1.30 10.62 6.03
N TRP A 184 -0.45 11.62 5.73
CA TRP A 184 -0.69 13.00 6.18
C TRP A 184 -1.93 13.63 5.56
N PHE A 185 -2.25 13.31 4.31
CA PHE A 185 -3.50 13.72 3.68
C PHE A 185 -4.69 13.21 4.50
N TYR A 186 -4.79 11.91 4.78
CA TYR A 186 -5.90 11.38 5.57
C TYR A 186 -5.93 11.93 7.00
N LEU A 187 -4.77 12.06 7.65
CA LEU A 187 -4.70 12.63 9.01
C LEU A 187 -5.16 14.09 9.04
N TYR A 188 -4.78 14.91 8.05
CA TYR A 188 -5.27 16.27 7.93
C TYR A 188 -6.78 16.31 7.71
N ARG A 189 -7.32 15.47 6.81
CA ARG A 189 -8.76 15.40 6.54
C ARG A 189 -9.56 14.97 7.78
N ALA A 190 -9.02 14.07 8.59
CA ALA A 190 -9.68 13.55 9.79
C ALA A 190 -9.60 14.51 10.99
N THR A 191 -8.50 15.25 11.15
CA THR A 191 -8.22 16.04 12.37
C THR A 191 -8.29 17.55 12.18
N GLY A 192 -8.06 18.03 10.96
CA GLY A 192 -7.89 19.45 10.65
C GLY A 192 -6.55 20.06 11.12
N ASP A 193 -5.62 19.26 11.66
CA ASP A 193 -4.35 19.78 12.18
C ASP A 193 -3.39 20.18 11.05
N LYS A 194 -3.07 21.48 10.98
CA LYS A 194 -2.19 22.05 9.95
C LYS A 194 -0.75 21.56 10.01
N ILE A 195 -0.33 20.90 11.09
CA ILE A 195 1.01 20.31 11.18
C ILE A 195 1.29 19.34 10.01
N TYR A 196 0.27 18.62 9.55
CA TYR A 196 0.36 17.69 8.43
C TYR A 196 0.61 18.42 7.10
N GLN A 197 0.01 19.61 6.91
CA GLN A 197 0.28 20.45 5.75
C GLN A 197 1.70 21.02 5.79
N GLU A 198 2.18 21.46 6.96
CA GLU A 198 3.57 21.92 7.11
C GLU A 198 4.58 20.83 6.75
N TRP A 199 4.28 19.59 7.14
CA TRP A 199 5.06 18.41 6.80
C TRP A 199 5.02 18.11 5.30
N GLY A 200 3.83 18.12 4.68
CA GLY A 200 3.69 18.03 3.23
C GLY A 200 4.52 19.09 2.49
N TRP A 201 4.47 20.34 2.95
CA TRP A 201 5.25 21.43 2.35
C TRP A 201 6.77 21.26 2.51
N LYS A 202 7.23 20.78 3.67
CA LYS A 202 8.64 20.45 3.89
C LYS A 202 9.09 19.33 2.96
N ALA A 203 8.26 18.30 2.77
CA ALA A 203 8.53 17.20 1.84
C ALA A 203 8.60 17.68 0.38
N PHE A 204 7.64 18.51 -0.06
CA PHE A 204 7.64 19.09 -1.41
C PHE A 204 8.91 19.91 -1.68
N LYS A 205 9.30 20.80 -0.75
CA LYS A 205 10.56 21.57 -0.89
C LYS A 205 11.80 20.67 -0.97
N ALA A 206 11.81 19.55 -0.26
CA ALA A 206 12.90 18.59 -0.34
C ALA A 206 12.95 17.88 -1.70
N LEU A 207 11.79 17.52 -2.26
CA LEU A 207 11.67 16.96 -3.61
C LEU A 207 12.17 17.96 -4.67
N GLU A 208 11.73 19.22 -4.59
CA GLU A 208 12.20 20.30 -5.47
C GLU A 208 13.72 20.49 -5.41
N LYS A 209 14.30 20.39 -4.22
CA LYS A 209 15.74 20.64 -4.01
C LYS A 209 16.62 19.46 -4.40
N HIS A 210 16.15 18.23 -4.19
CA HIS A 210 17.00 17.03 -4.25
C HIS A 210 16.55 15.98 -5.27
N ALA A 211 15.36 16.08 -5.84
CA ALA A 211 14.88 15.13 -6.84
C ALA A 211 14.66 15.77 -8.22
N LYS A 212 14.57 17.10 -8.30
CA LYS A 212 14.32 17.82 -9.56
C LYS A 212 15.54 17.80 -10.48
N VAL A 213 15.29 17.50 -11.75
CA VAL A 213 16.25 17.53 -12.87
C VAL A 213 15.68 18.43 -13.97
N GLU A 214 16.46 18.69 -15.03
CA GLU A 214 16.11 19.65 -16.10
C GLU A 214 14.70 19.41 -16.70
N TYR A 215 14.33 18.15 -16.93
CA TYR A 215 13.07 17.77 -17.59
C TYR A 215 12.09 16.99 -16.70
N GLY A 216 12.26 17.02 -15.37
CA GLY A 216 11.36 16.29 -14.46
C GLY A 216 11.95 16.02 -13.09
N TYR A 217 11.68 14.82 -12.56
CA TYR A 217 12.19 14.35 -11.28
C TYR A 217 12.85 12.99 -11.44
N SER A 218 13.78 12.65 -10.55
CA SER A 218 14.46 11.36 -10.58
C SER A 218 14.59 10.76 -9.18
N SER A 219 14.45 9.44 -9.13
CA SER A 219 14.74 8.66 -7.93
C SER A 219 16.18 8.87 -7.48
N VAL A 220 16.38 8.96 -6.16
CA VAL A 220 17.69 9.23 -5.54
C VAL A 220 18.31 7.93 -5.02
N VAL A 221 19.58 7.69 -5.35
CA VAL A 221 20.32 6.49 -4.94
C VAL A 221 20.56 6.46 -3.43
N ASN A 222 20.93 7.60 -2.84
CA ASN A 222 21.26 7.69 -1.42
C ASN A 222 20.90 9.07 -0.87
N VAL A 223 19.89 9.14 0.00
CA VAL A 223 19.44 10.39 0.64
C VAL A 223 20.42 10.95 1.68
N LYS A 224 21.42 10.16 2.10
CA LYS A 224 22.42 10.57 3.09
C LYS A 224 23.64 11.26 2.48
N ARG A 225 23.79 11.26 1.15
CA ARG A 225 24.91 11.88 0.45
C ARG A 225 24.47 13.15 -0.27
N ILE A 226 25.20 14.24 -0.05
CA ILE A 226 24.99 15.53 -0.71
C ILE A 226 26.32 15.93 -1.37
N PRO A 227 26.35 16.24 -2.68
CA PRO A 227 25.23 16.22 -3.62
C PRO A 227 24.68 14.80 -3.84
N VAL A 228 23.39 14.72 -4.16
CA VAL A 228 22.69 13.45 -4.39
C VAL A 228 23.09 12.86 -5.74
N SER A 229 22.95 11.54 -5.87
CA SER A 229 23.09 10.84 -7.15
C SER A 229 21.74 10.28 -7.59
N TYR A 230 21.45 10.38 -8.88
CA TYR A 230 20.18 10.00 -9.47
C TYR A 230 20.23 8.58 -10.05
N ARG A 231 19.06 7.91 -10.08
CA ARG A 231 18.87 6.60 -10.74
C ARG A 231 18.39 6.72 -12.19
N ASP A 232 18.17 7.95 -12.67
CA ASP A 232 17.58 8.23 -13.97
C ASP A 232 16.24 7.52 -14.20
N MET A 233 15.38 7.56 -13.19
CA MET A 233 14.09 6.89 -13.20
C MET A 233 13.04 7.71 -12.45
N MET A 234 11.95 8.03 -13.15
CA MET A 234 10.77 8.66 -12.58
C MET A 234 9.62 7.65 -12.61
N GLU A 235 9.26 7.15 -11.44
CA GLU A 235 8.19 6.17 -11.29
C GLU A 235 6.83 6.82 -11.57
N SER A 236 5.89 6.08 -12.16
CA SER A 236 4.55 6.61 -12.50
C SER A 236 3.81 7.13 -11.28
N PHE A 237 3.95 6.45 -10.14
CA PHE A 237 3.34 6.82 -8.86
C PHE A 237 3.82 8.16 -8.30
N PHE A 238 4.95 8.70 -8.78
CA PHE A 238 5.33 10.04 -8.40
C PHE A 238 4.28 11.06 -8.86
N LEU A 239 3.78 10.90 -10.08
CA LEU A 239 2.76 11.79 -10.64
C LEU A 239 1.35 11.38 -10.18
N SER A 240 1.02 10.08 -10.23
CA SER A 240 -0.34 9.63 -9.90
C SER A 240 -0.66 9.69 -8.41
N GLU A 241 0.33 9.55 -7.53
CA GLU A 241 0.08 9.50 -6.08
C GLU A 241 0.77 10.64 -5.35
N THR A 242 2.10 10.73 -5.44
CA THR A 242 2.87 11.66 -4.59
C THR A 242 2.45 13.12 -4.81
N LEU A 243 2.44 13.57 -6.07
CA LEU A 243 2.01 14.93 -6.39
C LEU A 243 0.51 15.15 -6.18
N LYS A 244 -0.33 14.12 -6.43
CA LYS A 244 -1.77 14.20 -6.21
C LYS A 244 -2.11 14.40 -4.73
N TYR A 245 -1.55 13.58 -3.85
CA TYR A 245 -1.77 13.72 -2.41
C TYR A 245 -1.15 15.00 -1.85
N LEU A 246 0.01 15.45 -2.36
CA LEU A 246 0.55 16.77 -1.99
C LEU A 246 -0.41 17.89 -2.39
N TYR A 247 -0.96 17.84 -3.60
CA TYR A 247 -1.93 18.83 -4.08
C TYR A 247 -3.17 18.86 -3.19
N LEU A 248 -3.78 17.71 -2.92
CA LEU A 248 -4.99 17.61 -2.09
C LEU A 248 -4.74 18.01 -0.62
N LEU A 249 -3.58 17.65 -0.07
CA LEU A 249 -3.18 18.03 1.29
C LEU A 249 -2.96 19.54 1.42
N LEU A 250 -2.34 20.18 0.43
CA LEU A 250 -1.95 21.59 0.47
C LEU A 250 -3.02 22.54 -0.10
N ALA A 251 -4.09 22.01 -0.68
CA ALA A 251 -5.20 22.82 -1.19
C ALA A 251 -5.88 23.61 -0.06
N ASP A 252 -6.13 24.89 -0.31
CA ASP A 252 -6.89 25.74 0.62
C ASP A 252 -8.34 25.27 0.73
N ASP A 253 -8.94 24.89 -0.40
CA ASP A 253 -10.25 24.26 -0.45
C ASP A 253 -10.11 22.74 -0.29
N GLN A 254 -10.91 22.23 0.63
CA GLN A 254 -10.96 20.85 1.07
C GLN A 254 -12.25 20.18 0.57
N SER A 255 -13.00 20.83 -0.32
CA SER A 255 -14.21 20.29 -0.95
C SER A 255 -13.91 19.33 -2.12
N GLU A 256 -12.70 19.41 -2.70
CA GLU A 256 -12.27 18.53 -3.79
C GLU A 256 -12.13 17.08 -3.31
N ILE A 257 -12.77 16.14 -4.01
CA ILE A 257 -12.80 14.70 -3.70
C ILE A 257 -13.20 14.43 -2.23
N PRO A 258 -14.49 14.63 -1.89
CA PRO A 258 -14.95 14.45 -0.54
C PRO A 258 -14.96 12.95 -0.15
N LEU A 259 -14.40 12.63 1.02
CA LEU A 259 -14.08 11.25 1.45
C LEU A 259 -15.31 10.41 1.82
N ASP A 260 -16.47 11.04 1.94
CA ASP A 260 -17.78 10.40 2.10
C ASP A 260 -18.39 9.96 0.76
N ARG A 261 -17.85 10.46 -0.37
CA ARG A 261 -18.34 10.12 -1.73
C ARG A 261 -17.31 9.39 -2.58
N PHE A 262 -16.03 9.43 -2.22
CA PHE A 262 -14.96 8.77 -2.98
C PHE A 262 -14.04 7.97 -2.07
N VAL A 263 -13.55 6.85 -2.59
CA VAL A 263 -12.50 6.03 -2.00
C VAL A 263 -11.33 5.96 -2.97
N PHE A 264 -10.10 6.17 -2.49
CA PHE A 264 -8.91 6.00 -3.32
C PHE A 264 -8.54 4.52 -3.40
N ASN A 265 -8.17 4.05 -4.60
CA ASN A 265 -7.51 2.76 -4.74
C ASN A 265 -6.02 2.85 -4.33
N THR A 266 -5.31 1.72 -4.38
CA THR A 266 -3.91 1.63 -3.94
C THR A 266 -2.90 2.42 -4.80
N GLU A 267 -3.33 2.99 -5.93
CA GLU A 267 -2.51 3.82 -6.83
C GLU A 267 -3.01 5.28 -6.86
N GLY A 268 -3.77 5.68 -5.83
CA GLY A 268 -4.28 7.04 -5.65
C GLY A 268 -5.38 7.44 -6.64
N HIS A 269 -6.06 6.52 -7.30
CA HIS A 269 -7.20 6.82 -8.18
C HIS A 269 -8.52 6.84 -7.39
N PRO A 270 -9.25 7.96 -7.38
CA PRO A 270 -10.53 8.05 -6.68
C PRO A 270 -11.62 7.29 -7.44
N LEU A 271 -12.35 6.43 -6.75
CA LEU A 271 -13.52 5.70 -7.22
C LEU A 271 -14.75 6.14 -6.42
N PRO A 272 -15.93 6.26 -7.04
CA PRO A 272 -17.14 6.67 -6.33
C PRO A 272 -17.56 5.61 -5.31
N ILE A 273 -18.07 6.06 -4.17
CA ILE A 273 -18.77 5.23 -3.19
C ILE A 273 -20.18 5.04 -3.71
N TYR A 274 -20.65 3.79 -3.68
CA TYR A 274 -21.98 3.43 -4.14
C TYR A 274 -22.82 3.04 -2.94
N ASP A 275 -23.99 3.65 -2.83
CA ASP A 275 -24.97 3.29 -1.81
C ASP A 275 -25.51 1.88 -2.06
N HIS A 276 -25.84 1.20 -0.96
CA HIS A 276 -26.39 -0.16 -0.94
C HIS A 276 -27.92 -0.14 -0.93
#